data_AF-A0A4Q0NQQ7-F1
#
_entry.id   AF-A0A4Q0NQQ7-F1
#
_cell.length_a   1.000
_cell.length_b   1.000
_cell.length_c   1.000
_cell.angle_alpha   90.00
_cell.angle_beta   90.00
_cell.angle_gamma   90.00
#
_symmetry.space_group_name_H-M   'P 1'
#
loop_
_entity.id
_entity.type
_entity.pdbx_description
1 polymer ?
#
loop_
_entity_poly.entity_id
_entity_poly.type
_entity_poly.pdbx_seq_one_letter_code
_entity_poly.pdbx_strand_id
1 'polypeptide(L)'
;MVTQTDYLKIQDASLILSIAAQANEYTIANLSQNFPANWNVIKISVLPAGGSGNPIPVQLLLAREPIDPAQPDQNTKLVLAFGINWGRYLEKYQDINKARVTIDASLLLNASTAKLDPDFQTTYLSGLRDQVWNLIKKHLTNKDTLILCGMGLATPLAQLAALDLIPTHIVHGLDRSPYLDYQPECFVFSALNFTNQALSELFNTKVTNKEGKTACYSYSVNNRNMPLLIDHFPLKPNQEEDYFPLGNVEATPQVKLPTTPSWPGPWLERGNAYYFDMFNRTFITGPRIENQDIKRASGFSQVFAHNLTQLISSTYLFSQHPQAGPILPGGYEALPTGKIEFNGTLWGRIYTNANGDAILTLRGTTTWEEFKLITSNSELATYQLATTEHVHKGLQNLFYGTGSLYHGTGGLKNAIMSTLSNNNITKVTLTGHDIGGTLLNFLALDLAFSDATLNVQSVYTFGAIPIGGMGFAGIFNHKLKDKVYSVRRIYDRISMSLIYGTNYHPVGSAIIFEGQLAQEENSYHAINGYVHLLDPS
;
A
#
# COMPACT_ATOMS: atom_id res chain seq x y z
N MET A 1 18.98 -0.16 26.30
CA MET A 1 18.26 -1.05 27.22
C MET A 1 16.78 -0.70 27.11
N VAL A 2 15.94 -1.64 26.73
CA VAL A 2 14.47 -1.46 26.67
C VAL A 2 13.95 -1.57 28.09
N THR A 3 13.17 -0.61 28.59
CA THR A 3 12.60 -0.70 29.95
C THR A 3 11.46 -1.72 29.98
N GLN A 4 11.07 -2.20 31.16
CA GLN A 4 9.93 -3.13 31.30
C GLN A 4 8.62 -2.52 30.76
N THR A 5 8.44 -1.21 30.89
CA THR A 5 7.30 -0.46 30.34
C THR A 5 7.34 -0.43 28.81
N ASP A 6 8.52 -0.25 28.21
CA ASP A 6 8.68 -0.29 26.76
C ASP A 6 8.42 -1.70 26.20
N TYR A 7 8.77 -2.73 26.96
CA TYR A 7 8.53 -4.13 26.57
C TYR A 7 7.04 -4.48 26.57
N LEU A 8 6.27 -4.06 27.59
CA LEU A 8 4.83 -4.24 27.65
C LEU A 8 4.11 -3.54 26.48
N LYS A 9 4.54 -2.32 26.13
CA LYS A 9 4.02 -1.58 24.97
C LYS A 9 4.28 -2.29 23.64
N ILE A 10 5.43 -2.94 23.48
CA ILE A 10 5.76 -3.70 22.27
C ILE A 10 4.86 -4.94 22.13
N GLN A 11 4.59 -5.64 23.24
CA GLN A 11 3.67 -6.79 23.22
C GLN A 11 2.24 -6.37 22.85
N ASP A 12 1.76 -5.27 23.43
CA ASP A 12 0.45 -4.71 23.10
C ASP A 12 0.38 -4.26 21.64
N ALA A 13 1.39 -3.53 21.14
CA ALA A 13 1.44 -3.12 19.74
C ALA A 13 1.34 -4.32 18.77
N SER A 14 2.02 -5.42 19.08
CA SER A 14 2.00 -6.64 18.25
C SER A 14 0.60 -7.32 18.20
N LEU A 15 -0.11 -7.32 19.32
CA LEU A 15 -1.48 -7.83 19.40
C LEU A 15 -2.45 -6.92 18.64
N ILE A 16 -2.34 -5.61 18.87
CA ILE A 16 -3.20 -4.59 18.27
C ILE A 16 -3.01 -4.50 16.76
N LEU A 17 -1.78 -4.71 16.26
CA LEU A 17 -1.48 -4.85 14.83
C LEU A 17 -2.34 -5.92 14.16
N SER A 18 -2.63 -7.02 14.86
CA SER A 18 -3.46 -8.10 14.28
C SER A 18 -4.89 -7.68 14.05
N ILE A 19 -5.43 -6.92 14.99
CA ILE A 19 -6.80 -6.41 14.92
C ILE A 19 -6.86 -5.31 13.85
N ALA A 20 -5.84 -4.45 13.77
CA ALA A 20 -5.70 -3.42 12.73
C ALA A 20 -5.60 -4.04 11.32
N ALA A 21 -4.75 -5.06 11.13
CA ALA A 21 -4.62 -5.77 9.87
C ALA A 21 -5.93 -6.47 9.48
N GLN A 22 -6.60 -7.11 10.44
CA GLN A 22 -7.90 -7.74 10.21
C GLN A 22 -8.97 -6.74 9.77
N ALA A 23 -8.92 -5.50 10.25
CA ALA A 23 -9.88 -4.48 9.83
C ALA A 23 -9.77 -4.12 8.34
N ASN A 24 -8.59 -4.27 7.72
CA ASN A 24 -8.39 -4.02 6.28
C ASN A 24 -9.00 -5.12 5.37
N GLU A 25 -9.34 -6.27 5.94
CA GLU A 25 -10.03 -7.38 5.26
C GLU A 25 -11.54 -7.06 5.18
N TYR A 26 -12.00 -6.54 4.03
CA TYR A 26 -13.40 -6.16 3.84
C TYR A 26 -14.31 -7.38 3.82
N THR A 27 -15.50 -7.27 4.43
CA THR A 27 -16.50 -8.35 4.49
C THR A 27 -15.88 -9.64 5.03
N ILE A 28 -15.51 -9.63 6.31
CA ILE A 28 -14.96 -10.77 7.06
C ILE A 28 -15.95 -11.95 6.98
N ALA A 29 -15.84 -12.78 5.94
CA ALA A 29 -16.57 -14.03 5.84
C ALA A 29 -15.97 -15.06 6.81
N ASN A 30 -14.67 -14.95 7.09
CA ASN A 30 -13.93 -15.70 8.10
C ASN A 30 -12.93 -14.74 8.75
N LEU A 31 -12.85 -14.70 10.08
CA LEU A 31 -11.72 -14.06 10.74
C LEU A 31 -10.45 -14.70 10.19
N SER A 32 -9.49 -13.89 9.74
CA SER A 32 -8.22 -14.43 9.28
C SER A 32 -7.54 -15.13 10.45
N GLN A 33 -6.65 -16.05 10.13
CA GLN A 33 -5.88 -16.79 11.13
C GLN A 33 -5.01 -15.88 12.02
N ASN A 34 -4.81 -14.63 11.62
CA ASN A 34 -4.02 -13.66 12.38
C ASN A 34 -4.80 -12.95 13.47
N PHE A 35 -6.14 -13.04 13.49
CA PHE A 35 -6.92 -12.45 14.56
C PHE A 35 -6.53 -13.09 15.91
N PRO A 36 -6.32 -12.30 16.98
CA PRO A 36 -5.86 -12.87 18.25
C PRO A 36 -6.79 -13.98 18.76
N ALA A 37 -6.19 -15.13 19.12
CA ALA A 37 -6.93 -16.25 19.67
C ALA A 37 -7.72 -15.81 20.92
N ASN A 38 -8.96 -16.30 21.04
CA ASN A 38 -9.88 -16.04 22.15
C ASN A 38 -10.37 -14.59 22.30
N TRP A 39 -10.01 -13.68 21.40
CA TRP A 39 -10.63 -12.35 21.35
C TRP A 39 -12.03 -12.44 20.75
N ASN A 40 -12.94 -11.64 21.30
CA ASN A 40 -14.33 -11.62 20.86
C ASN A 40 -14.57 -10.45 19.93
N VAL A 41 -14.98 -10.72 18.68
CA VAL A 41 -15.48 -9.67 17.79
C VAL A 41 -16.88 -9.28 18.24
N ILE A 42 -17.02 -8.06 18.72
CA ILE A 42 -18.27 -7.51 19.24
C ILE A 42 -19.12 -6.97 18.08
N LYS A 43 -18.49 -6.25 17.16
CA LYS A 43 -19.19 -5.63 16.04
C LYS A 43 -18.26 -5.42 14.86
N ILE A 44 -18.79 -5.65 13.66
CA ILE A 44 -18.23 -5.16 12.42
C ILE A 44 -19.26 -4.18 11.82
N SER A 45 -18.79 -3.03 11.40
CA SER A 45 -19.57 -2.04 10.67
C SER A 45 -18.82 -1.64 9.41
N VAL A 46 -19.55 -1.50 8.31
CA VAL A 46 -18.97 -1.17 7.01
C VAL A 46 -19.67 0.08 6.49
N LEU A 47 -18.89 1.13 6.24
CA LEU A 47 -19.33 2.34 5.58
C LEU A 47 -18.88 2.31 4.12
N PRO A 48 -19.81 2.19 3.15
CA PRO A 48 -19.46 2.30 1.75
C PRO A 48 -19.09 3.74 1.38
N ALA A 49 -18.22 3.90 0.39
CA ALA A 49 -18.00 5.21 -0.25
C ALA A 49 -19.32 5.72 -0.85
N GLY A 50 -19.62 7.01 -0.69
CA GLY A 50 -20.81 7.67 -1.23
C GLY A 50 -22.12 7.45 -0.45
N GLY A 51 -22.19 6.50 0.48
CA GLY A 51 -23.43 6.22 1.25
C GLY A 51 -23.87 7.37 2.19
N SER A 52 -22.99 8.33 2.46
CA SER A 52 -23.26 9.50 3.30
C SER A 52 -22.38 10.72 2.93
N GLY A 53 -21.77 10.73 1.73
CA GLY A 53 -20.75 11.72 1.36
C GLY A 53 -19.30 11.30 1.62
N ASN A 54 -19.08 10.08 2.16
CA ASN A 54 -17.74 9.51 2.41
C ASN A 54 -16.97 9.26 1.10
N PRO A 55 -15.79 9.85 0.87
CA PRO A 55 -14.97 9.53 -0.30
C PRO A 55 -14.29 8.16 -0.20
N ILE A 56 -14.05 7.65 1.01
CA ILE A 56 -13.31 6.40 1.24
C ILE A 56 -14.21 5.35 1.91
N PRO A 57 -14.22 4.09 1.45
CA PRO A 57 -14.92 3.01 2.13
C PRO A 57 -14.14 2.56 3.38
N VAL A 58 -14.82 2.46 4.52
CA VAL A 58 -14.20 2.17 5.82
C VAL A 58 -14.89 1.00 6.49
N GLN A 59 -14.11 0.09 7.08
CA GLN A 59 -14.58 -0.94 7.98
C GLN A 59 -14.17 -0.60 9.42
N LEU A 60 -15.11 -0.65 10.35
CA LEU A 60 -14.87 -0.62 11.78
C LEU A 60 -14.98 -2.03 12.33
N LEU A 61 -13.96 -2.47 13.07
CA LEU A 61 -13.95 -3.73 13.80
C LEU A 61 -13.78 -3.44 15.29
N LEU A 62 -14.79 -3.78 16.08
CA LEU A 62 -14.75 -3.68 17.53
C LEU A 62 -14.51 -5.07 18.13
N ALA A 63 -13.43 -5.22 18.88
CA ALA A 63 -13.05 -6.47 19.52
C ALA A 63 -12.75 -6.27 21.01
N ARG A 64 -13.04 -7.29 21.83
CA ARG A 64 -12.76 -7.28 23.26
C ARG A 64 -11.84 -8.43 23.65
N GLU A 65 -10.88 -8.12 24.50
CA GLU A 65 -10.01 -9.08 25.17
C GLU A 65 -10.84 -10.08 26.01
N PRO A 66 -10.49 -11.38 26.02
CA PRO A 66 -11.17 -12.33 26.88
C PRO A 66 -10.96 -11.96 28.36
N ILE A 67 -12.01 -12.15 29.16
CA ILE A 67 -11.90 -12.07 30.62
C ILE A 67 -11.19 -13.35 31.08
N ASP A 68 -10.08 -13.20 31.82
CA ASP A 68 -9.46 -14.33 32.50
C ASP A 68 -10.43 -14.86 33.58
N PRO A 69 -10.90 -16.12 33.50
CA PRO A 69 -11.77 -16.68 34.53
C PRO A 69 -11.12 -16.69 35.93
N ALA A 70 -9.79 -16.66 36.01
CA ALA A 70 -9.06 -16.54 37.27
C ALA A 70 -9.01 -15.09 37.80
N GLN A 71 -9.29 -14.09 36.96
CA GLN A 71 -9.32 -12.67 37.30
C GLN A 71 -10.58 -11.98 36.71
N PRO A 72 -11.80 -12.33 37.18
CA PRO A 72 -13.06 -11.83 36.60
C PRO A 72 -13.27 -10.31 36.76
N ASP A 73 -12.48 -9.67 37.61
CA ASP A 73 -12.50 -8.23 37.86
C ASP A 73 -11.34 -7.47 37.20
N GLN A 74 -10.48 -8.16 36.44
CA GLN A 74 -9.47 -7.50 35.63
C GLN A 74 -10.12 -6.63 34.55
N ASN A 75 -9.55 -5.45 34.32
CA ASN A 75 -9.96 -4.62 33.20
C ASN A 75 -9.61 -5.30 31.88
N THR A 76 -10.53 -5.26 30.92
CA THR A 76 -10.35 -5.78 29.56
C THR A 76 -9.98 -4.67 28.59
N LYS A 77 -9.26 -5.00 27.53
CA LYS A 77 -9.09 -4.09 26.39
C LYS A 77 -10.29 -4.19 25.44
N LEU A 78 -10.88 -3.03 25.11
CA LEU A 78 -11.83 -2.89 24.02
C LEU A 78 -11.12 -2.16 22.87
N VAL A 79 -10.91 -2.84 21.75
CA VAL A 79 -10.15 -2.33 20.61
C VAL A 79 -11.11 -1.97 19.48
N LEU A 80 -11.11 -0.71 19.07
CA LEU A 80 -11.79 -0.22 17.88
C LEU A 80 -10.77 0.00 16.76
N ALA A 81 -10.76 -0.94 15.81
CA ALA A 81 -9.89 -0.91 14.65
C ALA A 81 -10.58 -0.29 13.44
N PHE A 82 -9.85 0.58 12.75
CA PHE A 82 -10.22 1.20 11.49
C PHE A 82 -9.50 0.46 10.37
N GLY A 83 -10.25 0.13 9.33
CA GLY A 83 -9.71 -0.54 8.17
C GLY A 83 -10.18 0.06 6.86
N ILE A 84 -9.28 0.13 5.88
CA ILE A 84 -9.56 0.51 4.51
C ILE A 84 -9.01 -0.59 3.62
N ASN A 85 -9.89 -1.18 2.82
CA ASN A 85 -9.47 -2.17 1.86
C ASN A 85 -8.85 -1.50 0.64
N TRP A 86 -7.61 -1.88 0.32
CA TRP A 86 -6.85 -1.33 -0.80
C TRP A 86 -7.57 -1.38 -2.14
N GLY A 87 -8.22 -2.50 -2.47
CA GLY A 87 -8.96 -2.63 -3.73
C GLY A 87 -10.15 -1.70 -3.80
N ARG A 88 -10.94 -1.61 -2.71
CA ARG A 88 -12.08 -0.69 -2.62
C ARG A 88 -11.67 0.78 -2.61
N TYR A 89 -10.52 1.10 -2.00
CA TYR A 89 -9.93 2.43 -2.11
C TYR A 89 -9.61 2.73 -3.58
N LEU A 90 -8.92 1.83 -4.27
CA LEU A 90 -8.52 2.02 -5.66
C LEU A 90 -9.71 2.17 -6.62
N GLU A 91 -10.79 1.40 -6.42
CA GLU A 91 -12.02 1.48 -7.22
C GLU A 91 -12.73 2.85 -7.15
N LYS A 92 -12.56 3.55 -6.02
CA LYS A 92 -13.35 4.75 -5.69
C LYS A 92 -12.52 6.02 -5.66
N TYR A 93 -11.22 5.90 -5.48
CA TYR A 93 -10.33 7.04 -5.45
C TYR A 93 -10.31 7.71 -6.83
N GLN A 94 -10.55 9.02 -6.83
CA GLN A 94 -10.43 9.87 -8.01
C GLN A 94 -9.42 10.95 -7.64
N ASP A 95 -8.32 11.00 -8.39
CA ASP A 95 -7.27 11.98 -8.17
C ASP A 95 -7.74 13.37 -8.60
N ILE A 96 -8.18 14.13 -7.61
CA ILE A 96 -7.98 15.56 -7.66
C ILE A 96 -6.80 15.84 -6.74
N ASN A 97 -5.79 16.57 -7.23
CA ASN A 97 -4.70 17.12 -6.42
C ASN A 97 -5.29 18.05 -5.32
N LYS A 98 -5.91 17.46 -4.30
CA LYS A 98 -6.63 18.21 -3.27
C LYS A 98 -5.58 18.88 -2.41
N ALA A 99 -5.56 20.20 -2.42
CA ALA A 99 -4.87 20.95 -1.40
C ALA A 99 -5.41 20.51 -0.03
N ARG A 100 -4.51 20.38 0.95
CA ARG A 100 -4.89 20.12 2.34
C ARG A 100 -5.84 21.22 2.82
N VAL A 101 -6.87 20.83 3.54
CA VAL A 101 -7.90 21.72 4.09
C VAL A 101 -7.62 22.00 5.56
N THR A 102 -8.07 23.15 6.05
CA THR A 102 -8.07 23.45 7.49
C THR A 102 -8.93 22.42 8.22
N ILE A 103 -8.45 21.97 9.38
CA ILE A 103 -9.21 21.04 10.22
C ILE A 103 -10.55 21.65 10.63
N ASP A 104 -11.60 20.84 10.58
CA ASP A 104 -12.93 21.27 10.96
C ASP A 104 -12.96 21.65 12.45
N ALA A 105 -13.59 22.79 12.77
CA ALA A 105 -13.63 23.31 14.13
C ALA A 105 -14.36 22.37 15.11
N SER A 106 -15.22 21.47 14.60
CA SER A 106 -15.86 20.45 15.40
C SER A 106 -14.93 19.30 15.83
N LEU A 107 -13.73 19.18 15.24
CA LEU A 107 -12.68 18.24 15.68
C LEU A 107 -11.66 18.93 16.58
N LEU A 108 -11.34 20.19 16.28
CA LEU A 108 -10.39 20.96 17.07
C LEU A 108 -10.66 22.47 16.94
N LEU A 109 -11.08 23.09 18.04
CA LEU A 109 -11.32 24.53 18.10
C LEU A 109 -10.03 25.34 17.94
N ASN A 110 -10.14 26.53 17.33
CA ASN A 110 -9.05 27.51 17.17
C ASN A 110 -7.80 27.01 16.42
N ALA A 111 -7.97 26.08 15.47
CA ALA A 111 -6.89 25.44 14.74
C ALA A 111 -6.80 25.91 13.26
N SER A 112 -6.89 27.22 13.02
CA SER A 112 -6.99 27.79 11.66
C SER A 112 -5.80 27.49 10.74
N THR A 113 -4.63 27.25 11.30
CA THR A 113 -3.40 26.88 10.57
C THR A 113 -3.19 25.37 10.46
N ALA A 114 -3.97 24.56 11.18
CA ALA A 114 -3.84 23.11 11.19
C ALA A 114 -4.55 22.52 9.97
N LYS A 115 -3.80 21.78 9.15
CA LYS A 115 -4.30 21.26 7.86
C LYS A 115 -4.08 19.77 7.72
N LEU A 116 -5.00 19.13 7.00
CA LEU A 116 -4.93 17.71 6.64
C LEU A 116 -5.49 17.42 5.24
N ASP A 117 -5.23 16.22 4.75
CA ASP A 117 -5.86 15.73 3.53
C ASP A 117 -7.40 15.69 3.69
N PRO A 118 -8.15 16.39 2.80
CA PRO A 118 -9.60 16.50 2.92
C PRO A 118 -10.35 15.17 2.82
N ASP A 119 -9.78 14.13 2.20
CA ASP A 119 -10.50 12.86 2.07
C ASP A 119 -10.68 12.16 3.42
N PHE A 120 -9.67 12.21 4.29
CA PHE A 120 -9.78 11.67 5.64
C PHE A 120 -10.72 12.50 6.52
N GLN A 121 -10.65 13.85 6.44
CA GLN A 121 -11.59 14.71 7.16
C GLN A 121 -13.03 14.46 6.72
N THR A 122 -13.28 14.44 5.42
CA THR A 122 -14.63 14.25 4.86
C THR A 122 -15.14 12.86 5.23
N THR A 123 -14.33 11.82 5.07
CA THR A 123 -14.71 10.45 5.46
C THR A 123 -15.01 10.35 6.96
N TYR A 124 -14.19 10.97 7.81
CA TYR A 124 -14.43 10.93 9.25
C TYR A 124 -15.75 11.64 9.62
N LEU A 125 -15.97 12.84 9.09
CA LEU A 125 -17.12 13.68 9.45
C LEU A 125 -18.44 13.25 8.81
N SER A 126 -18.42 12.59 7.65
CA SER A 126 -19.64 12.24 6.89
C SER A 126 -20.25 10.89 7.28
N GLY A 127 -20.29 10.63 8.59
CA GLY A 127 -21.02 9.50 9.20
C GLY A 127 -20.14 8.47 9.91
N LEU A 128 -18.83 8.42 9.64
CA LEU A 128 -17.92 7.55 10.39
C LEU A 128 -17.85 7.96 11.87
N ARG A 129 -17.76 9.27 12.13
CA ARG A 129 -17.77 9.86 13.47
C ARG A 129 -18.95 9.35 14.30
N ASP A 130 -20.18 9.48 13.79
CA ASP A 130 -21.38 9.03 14.50
C ASP A 130 -21.33 7.53 14.81
N GLN A 131 -20.81 6.71 13.90
CA GLN A 131 -20.65 5.28 14.15
C GLN A 131 -19.61 5.00 15.24
N VAL A 132 -18.48 5.69 15.24
CA VAL A 132 -17.45 5.58 16.29
C VAL A 132 -18.06 5.90 17.66
N TRP A 133 -18.71 7.05 17.79
CA TRP A 133 -19.33 7.46 19.06
C TRP A 133 -20.44 6.49 19.51
N ASN A 134 -21.29 6.03 18.60
CA ASN A 134 -22.34 5.07 18.91
C ASN A 134 -21.80 3.70 19.35
N LEU A 135 -20.74 3.21 18.70
CA LEU A 135 -20.10 1.96 19.10
C LEU A 135 -19.50 2.06 20.50
N ILE A 136 -18.78 3.15 20.77
CA ILE A 136 -18.18 3.39 22.09
C ILE A 136 -19.27 3.51 23.16
N LYS A 137 -20.30 4.33 22.93
CA LYS A 137 -21.42 4.51 23.86
C LYS A 137 -22.12 3.19 24.18
N LYS A 138 -22.33 2.35 23.16
CA LYS A 138 -23.06 1.09 23.30
C LYS A 138 -22.26 -0.02 23.97
N HIS A 139 -20.96 -0.07 23.74
CA HIS A 139 -20.15 -1.24 24.06
C HIS A 139 -19.06 -1.01 25.10
N LEU A 140 -18.58 0.22 25.31
CA LEU A 140 -17.61 0.50 26.36
C LEU A 140 -18.26 0.35 27.74
N THR A 141 -17.60 -0.35 28.65
CA THR A 141 -18.03 -0.53 30.04
C THR A 141 -17.02 0.05 31.02
N ASN A 142 -17.36 0.11 32.31
CA ASN A 142 -16.43 0.52 33.37
C ASN A 142 -15.25 -0.44 33.59
N LYS A 143 -15.29 -1.64 33.01
CA LYS A 143 -14.18 -2.61 33.03
C LYS A 143 -13.27 -2.48 31.79
N ASP A 144 -13.63 -1.66 30.80
CA ASP A 144 -12.90 -1.61 29.54
C ASP A 144 -11.90 -0.43 29.49
N THR A 145 -10.69 -0.72 28.99
CA THR A 145 -9.78 0.29 28.43
C THR A 145 -9.95 0.32 26.91
N LEU A 146 -10.33 1.48 26.37
CA LEU A 146 -10.50 1.72 24.94
C LEU A 146 -9.13 1.92 24.28
N ILE A 147 -8.91 1.17 23.20
CA ILE A 147 -7.75 1.31 22.31
C ILE A 147 -8.27 1.55 20.90
N LEU A 148 -7.67 2.51 20.21
CA LEU A 148 -7.91 2.79 18.79
C LEU A 148 -6.76 2.22 17.97
N CYS A 149 -7.03 1.67 16.79
CA CYS A 149 -5.94 1.29 15.90
C CYS A 149 -6.29 1.33 14.42
N GLY A 150 -5.25 1.36 13.59
CA GLY A 150 -5.37 1.31 12.13
C GLY A 150 -4.04 0.96 11.49
N MET A 151 -4.09 0.52 10.23
CA MET A 151 -2.90 0.20 9.44
C MET A 151 -3.01 0.75 8.03
N GLY A 152 -1.90 1.26 7.48
CA GLY A 152 -1.82 1.76 6.12
C GLY A 152 -2.75 2.94 5.87
N LEU A 153 -3.65 2.81 4.90
CA LEU A 153 -4.63 3.84 4.55
C LEU A 153 -5.57 4.24 5.71
N ALA A 154 -5.78 3.35 6.69
CA ALA A 154 -6.72 3.57 7.79
C ALA A 154 -6.13 4.33 8.99
N THR A 155 -4.80 4.51 9.05
CA THR A 155 -4.17 5.20 10.17
C THR A 155 -4.68 6.62 10.40
N PRO A 156 -4.96 7.44 9.37
CA PRO A 156 -5.46 8.80 9.57
C PRO A 156 -6.82 8.81 10.27
N LEU A 157 -7.68 7.84 10.00
CA LEU A 157 -9.02 7.76 10.61
C LEU A 157 -8.94 7.38 12.09
N ALA A 158 -8.05 6.45 12.45
CA ALA A 158 -7.80 6.12 13.85
C ALA A 158 -7.23 7.32 14.64
N GLN A 159 -6.32 8.08 14.01
CA GLN A 159 -5.75 9.30 14.60
C GLN A 159 -6.80 10.41 14.74
N LEU A 160 -7.66 10.61 13.73
CA LEU A 160 -8.78 11.56 13.83
C LEU A 160 -9.77 11.17 14.94
N ALA A 161 -10.05 9.88 15.13
CA ALA A 161 -10.83 9.40 16.26
C ALA A 161 -10.14 9.68 17.60
N ALA A 162 -8.82 9.50 17.70
CA ALA A 162 -8.06 9.81 18.91
C ALA A 162 -8.14 11.29 19.28
N LEU A 163 -8.09 12.19 18.29
CA LEU A 163 -8.27 13.62 18.45
C LEU A 163 -9.70 13.95 18.89
N ASP A 164 -10.70 13.34 18.27
CA ASP A 164 -12.11 13.60 18.55
C ASP A 164 -12.52 13.18 19.96
N LEU A 165 -11.88 12.14 20.51
CA LEU A 165 -12.22 11.53 21.81
C LEU A 165 -11.50 12.19 23.01
N ILE A 166 -10.82 13.32 22.82
CA ILE A 166 -10.18 14.08 23.91
C ILE A 166 -11.17 14.33 25.06
N PRO A 167 -10.81 14.06 26.35
CA PRO A 167 -11.68 14.23 27.51
C PRO A 167 -12.43 15.55 27.62
N THR A 168 -11.76 16.64 27.28
CA THR A 168 -12.31 18.01 27.38
C THR A 168 -13.04 18.45 26.12
N HIS A 169 -13.06 17.63 25.08
CA HIS A 169 -13.75 17.95 23.84
C HIS A 169 -15.26 17.74 24.00
N ILE A 170 -16.03 18.79 23.73
CA ILE A 170 -17.49 18.76 23.73
C ILE A 170 -17.94 18.66 22.29
N VAL A 171 -18.58 17.54 21.94
CA VAL A 171 -19.12 17.32 20.61
C VAL A 171 -20.63 17.54 20.63
N HIS A 172 -21.10 18.59 19.98
CA HIS A 172 -22.53 18.89 19.90
C HIS A 172 -23.27 17.79 19.14
N GLY A 173 -24.33 17.24 19.74
CA GLY A 173 -25.18 16.21 19.11
C GLY A 173 -24.67 14.78 19.26
N LEU A 174 -23.51 14.56 19.90
CA LEU A 174 -22.98 13.22 20.17
C LEU A 174 -22.79 13.01 21.67
N ASP A 175 -23.45 11.96 22.20
CA ASP A 175 -23.38 11.63 23.61
C ASP A 175 -22.10 10.85 23.93
N ARG A 176 -21.29 11.41 24.83
CA ARG A 176 -20.10 10.74 25.36
C ARG A 176 -20.49 9.55 26.23
N SER A 177 -19.76 8.43 26.08
CA SER A 177 -19.88 7.31 27.03
C SER A 177 -19.48 7.78 28.43
N PRO A 178 -20.25 7.44 29.49
CA PRO A 178 -19.87 7.78 30.87
C PRO A 178 -18.57 7.09 31.31
N TYR A 179 -18.12 6.06 30.58
CA TYR A 179 -16.91 5.31 30.87
C TYR A 179 -15.68 5.81 30.09
N LEU A 180 -15.83 6.89 29.32
CA LEU A 180 -14.75 7.49 28.55
C LEU A 180 -14.34 8.83 29.15
N ASP A 181 -13.80 8.83 30.37
CA ASP A 181 -13.30 10.05 31.05
C ASP A 181 -11.77 10.25 30.89
N TYR A 182 -11.14 9.46 30.03
CA TYR A 182 -9.72 9.45 29.73
C TYR A 182 -9.47 9.51 28.22
N GLN A 183 -8.22 9.80 27.85
CA GLN A 183 -7.76 9.74 26.46
C GLN A 183 -7.44 8.30 26.08
N PRO A 184 -8.16 7.68 25.12
CA PRO A 184 -7.82 6.36 24.60
C PRO A 184 -6.40 6.32 24.07
N GLU A 185 -5.75 5.16 24.23
CA GLU A 185 -4.51 4.90 23.50
C GLU A 185 -4.82 4.64 22.03
N CYS A 186 -3.92 5.06 21.15
CA CYS A 186 -4.03 4.87 19.71
C CYS A 186 -2.74 4.24 19.17
N PHE A 187 -2.86 3.15 18.43
CA PHE A 187 -1.74 2.43 17.82
C PHE A 187 -1.94 2.38 16.32
N VAL A 188 -1.04 3.00 15.56
CA VAL A 188 -1.09 2.97 14.11
C VAL A 188 0.19 2.41 13.51
N PHE A 189 0.04 1.69 12.40
CA PHE A 189 1.12 0.97 11.73
C PHE A 189 1.22 1.35 10.26
N SER A 190 2.43 1.58 9.77
CA SER A 190 2.70 2.07 8.41
C SER A 190 1.83 3.31 8.11
N ALA A 191 1.89 4.29 9.00
CA ALA A 191 1.02 5.46 8.96
C ALA A 191 1.52 6.49 7.97
N LEU A 192 0.65 6.99 7.08
CA LEU A 192 1.00 8.00 6.11
C LEU A 192 1.11 9.42 6.72
N ASN A 193 1.93 10.30 6.11
CA ASN A 193 1.97 11.71 6.47
C ASN A 193 0.85 12.44 5.70
N PHE A 194 -0.22 12.85 6.38
CA PHE A 194 -1.36 13.54 5.76
C PHE A 194 -1.60 14.95 6.32
N THR A 195 -0.85 15.38 7.32
CA THR A 195 -1.07 16.64 8.01
C THR A 195 0.09 17.60 7.83
N ASN A 196 -0.12 18.87 8.18
CA ASN A 196 0.97 19.83 8.29
C ASN A 196 1.61 19.86 9.69
N GLN A 197 2.69 20.61 9.83
CA GLN A 197 3.39 20.77 11.11
C GLN A 197 2.45 21.26 12.22
N ALA A 198 1.65 22.29 11.94
CA ALA A 198 0.76 22.91 12.91
C ALA A 198 -0.24 21.90 13.50
N LEU A 199 -0.85 21.05 12.66
CA LEU A 199 -1.75 20.00 13.15
C LEU A 199 -1.00 18.92 13.94
N SER A 200 0.21 18.52 13.50
CA SER A 200 1.04 17.54 14.23
C SER A 200 1.40 18.01 15.64
N GLU A 201 1.84 19.26 15.78
CA GLU A 201 2.18 19.87 17.08
C GLU A 201 0.96 19.97 18.00
N LEU A 202 -0.18 20.42 17.47
CA LEU A 202 -1.43 20.49 18.21
C LEU A 202 -1.91 19.10 18.65
N PHE A 203 -1.88 18.13 17.75
CA PHE A 203 -2.25 16.75 18.03
C PHE A 203 -1.40 16.17 19.16
N ASN A 204 -0.07 16.30 19.06
CA ASN A 204 0.86 15.76 20.06
C ASN A 204 0.72 16.45 21.43
N THR A 205 0.29 17.70 21.45
CA THR A 205 0.02 18.44 22.70
C THR A 205 -1.33 18.03 23.33
N LYS A 206 -2.34 17.75 22.50
CA LYS A 206 -3.72 17.53 22.96
C LYS A 206 -4.06 16.07 23.21
N VAL A 207 -3.50 15.15 22.43
CA VAL A 207 -3.74 13.70 22.52
C VAL A 207 -2.72 13.09 23.49
N THR A 208 -2.92 13.38 24.78
CA THR A 208 -2.04 12.93 25.86
C THR A 208 -2.80 12.17 26.94
N ASN A 209 -2.11 11.24 27.59
CA ASN A 209 -2.64 10.50 28.74
C ASN A 209 -2.66 11.40 30.00
N LYS A 210 -3.12 10.87 31.13
CA LYS A 210 -3.20 11.61 32.42
C LYS A 210 -1.83 12.08 32.93
N GLU A 211 -0.73 11.52 32.44
CA GLU A 211 0.65 11.90 32.78
C GLU A 211 1.22 12.96 31.82
N GLY A 212 0.44 13.44 30.84
CA GLY A 212 0.90 14.38 29.81
C GLY A 212 1.79 13.75 28.73
N LYS A 213 1.89 12.41 28.68
CA LYS A 213 2.62 11.71 27.61
C LYS A 213 1.71 11.45 26.42
N THR A 214 2.25 11.43 25.21
CA THR A 214 1.49 11.13 23.99
C THR A 214 0.72 9.82 24.12
N ALA A 215 -0.58 9.85 23.84
CA ALA A 215 -1.45 8.67 23.89
C ALA A 215 -1.59 7.97 22.52
N CYS A 216 -1.00 8.51 21.47
CA CYS A 216 -1.01 7.93 20.14
C CYS A 216 0.41 7.58 19.68
N TYR A 217 0.64 6.32 19.36
CA TYR A 217 1.91 5.75 18.93
C TYR A 217 1.84 5.36 17.45
N SER A 218 2.73 5.93 16.65
CA SER A 218 2.84 5.69 15.22
C SER A 218 4.07 4.82 14.93
N TYR A 219 3.85 3.53 14.71
CA TYR A 219 4.91 2.57 14.44
C TYR A 219 5.30 2.59 12.97
N SER A 220 6.53 3.01 12.71
CA SER A 220 7.15 2.96 11.37
C SER A 220 8.40 2.09 11.41
N VAL A 221 8.65 1.35 10.34
CA VAL A 221 9.89 0.58 10.16
C VAL A 221 11.00 1.53 9.70
N ASN A 222 11.29 2.54 10.52
CA ASN A 222 12.34 3.50 10.25
C ASN A 222 13.39 3.39 11.34
N ASN A 223 14.44 2.62 11.07
CA ASN A 223 15.62 2.70 11.90
C ASN A 223 16.38 3.99 11.55
N ARG A 224 16.07 5.07 12.29
CA ARG A 224 16.72 6.39 12.11
C ARG A 224 18.25 6.36 12.24
N ASN A 225 18.80 5.29 12.82
CA ASN A 225 20.23 5.12 13.05
C ASN A 225 20.90 4.16 12.04
N MET A 226 20.16 3.62 11.06
CA MET A 226 20.72 2.79 10.00
C MET A 226 20.77 3.57 8.69
N PRO A 227 21.82 3.40 7.87
CA PRO A 227 21.92 4.05 6.57
C PRO A 227 20.89 3.55 5.54
N LEU A 228 20.10 2.52 5.88
CA LEU A 228 19.15 1.85 4.99
C LEU A 228 17.73 1.98 5.59
N LEU A 229 16.92 2.88 5.04
CA LEU A 229 15.51 3.07 5.39
C LEU A 229 14.65 1.98 4.75
N ILE A 230 13.99 1.14 5.55
CA ILE A 230 13.40 -0.11 5.03
C ILE A 230 11.91 0.03 4.72
N ASP A 231 11.18 0.94 5.36
CA ASP A 231 9.81 1.28 4.97
C ASP A 231 9.78 2.63 4.27
N HIS A 232 9.33 2.61 3.02
CA HIS A 232 9.24 3.79 2.17
C HIS A 232 7.86 4.45 2.24
N PHE A 233 6.96 3.91 3.08
CA PHE A 233 5.69 4.50 3.43
C PHE A 233 5.77 5.16 4.81
N PRO A 234 5.57 6.49 4.94
CA PRO A 234 5.40 7.52 3.92
C PRO A 234 6.68 8.36 3.76
N LEU A 235 7.71 7.84 3.08
CA LEU A 235 8.90 8.66 2.84
C LEU A 235 8.64 9.87 1.96
N LYS A 236 7.59 9.84 1.13
CA LYS A 236 7.09 11.00 0.39
C LYS A 236 5.55 11.01 0.34
N PRO A 237 4.92 12.19 0.51
CA PRO A 237 5.57 13.47 0.82
C PRO A 237 6.09 13.51 2.28
N ASN A 238 7.09 14.33 2.53
CA ASN A 238 7.84 14.38 3.80
C ASN A 238 7.77 15.76 4.49
N GLN A 239 8.51 15.91 5.59
CA GLN A 239 8.51 17.13 6.39
C GLN A 239 9.06 18.36 5.64
N GLU A 240 9.92 18.17 4.63
CA GLU A 240 10.41 19.26 3.77
C GLU A 240 9.28 19.83 2.90
N GLU A 241 8.28 19.00 2.58
CA GLU A 241 7.05 19.37 1.87
C GLU A 241 5.93 19.78 2.84
N ASP A 242 6.27 20.02 4.11
CA ASP A 242 5.36 20.29 5.22
C ASP A 242 4.39 19.13 5.49
N TYR A 243 4.76 17.86 5.22
CA TYR A 243 3.96 16.69 5.59
C TYR A 243 4.51 16.00 6.84
N PHE A 244 3.71 15.97 7.89
CA PHE A 244 4.11 15.49 9.21
C PHE A 244 3.27 14.28 9.65
N PRO A 245 3.87 13.33 10.40
CA PRO A 245 3.13 12.27 11.07
C PRO A 245 2.38 12.83 12.29
N LEU A 246 1.32 12.15 12.71
CA LEU A 246 0.64 12.41 13.99
C LEU A 246 1.05 11.36 15.04
N GLY A 247 1.14 11.77 16.29
CA GLY A 247 1.52 10.90 17.40
C GLY A 247 3.03 10.73 17.54
N ASN A 248 3.43 9.96 18.56
CA ASN A 248 4.83 9.65 18.79
C ASN A 248 5.30 8.62 17.77
N VAL A 249 6.24 9.00 16.91
CA VAL A 249 6.80 8.08 15.90
C VAL A 249 7.79 7.14 16.57
N GLU A 250 7.36 5.91 16.79
CA GLU A 250 8.19 4.84 17.35
C GLU A 250 8.95 4.15 16.22
N ALA A 251 10.27 4.11 16.36
CA ALA A 251 11.12 3.27 15.53
C ALA A 251 11.11 1.86 16.11
N THR A 252 10.79 0.86 15.29
CA THR A 252 10.86 -0.53 15.76
C THR A 252 12.34 -0.95 15.91
N PRO A 253 12.75 -1.57 17.04
CA PRO A 253 14.16 -1.81 17.36
C PRO A 253 14.82 -2.92 16.54
N GLN A 254 14.09 -3.60 15.66
CA GLN A 254 14.57 -4.79 14.94
C GLN A 254 14.33 -4.69 13.46
N VAL A 255 15.27 -4.06 12.76
CA VAL A 255 15.39 -4.26 11.33
C VAL A 255 16.86 -4.38 10.99
N LYS A 256 17.37 -5.60 11.09
CA LYS A 256 18.49 -5.98 10.23
C LYS A 256 17.85 -6.31 8.89
N LEU A 257 18.37 -5.74 7.80
CA LEU A 257 18.12 -6.34 6.50
C LEU A 257 18.43 -7.84 6.64
N PRO A 258 17.56 -8.72 6.12
CA PRO A 258 17.81 -10.16 6.19
C PRO A 258 19.25 -10.44 5.72
N THR A 259 20.02 -11.15 6.53
CA THR A 259 21.42 -11.49 6.20
C THR A 259 21.50 -12.58 5.14
N THR A 260 20.39 -13.25 4.85
CA THR A 260 20.18 -14.13 3.71
C THR A 260 19.55 -13.33 2.56
N PRO A 261 19.83 -13.66 1.29
CA PRO A 261 19.15 -13.07 0.15
C PRO A 261 17.67 -13.50 0.14
N SER A 262 16.89 -12.94 1.05
CA SER A 262 15.47 -12.80 0.89
C SER A 262 15.28 -11.49 0.17
N TRP A 263 14.58 -11.54 -0.96
CA TRP A 263 14.16 -10.37 -1.68
C TRP A 263 13.25 -9.60 -0.74
N PRO A 264 13.69 -8.50 -0.09
CA PRO A 264 12.72 -7.69 0.64
C PRO A 264 11.67 -7.36 -0.41
N GLY A 265 10.40 -7.60 -0.13
CA GLY A 265 9.32 -7.38 -1.08
C GLY A 265 8.78 -5.98 -0.89
N PRO A 266 9.37 -4.92 -1.48
CA PRO A 266 8.79 -3.60 -1.40
C PRO A 266 7.58 -3.58 -2.30
N TRP A 267 6.45 -3.66 -1.64
CA TRP A 267 5.31 -2.93 -2.09
C TRP A 267 5.15 -1.69 -1.21
N LEU A 268 4.38 -0.73 -1.74
CA LEU A 268 4.17 0.61 -1.22
C LEU A 268 4.18 0.67 0.31
N GLU A 269 3.31 -0.09 0.98
CA GLU A 269 3.33 -0.30 2.43
C GLU A 269 4.04 -1.61 2.80
N ARG A 270 4.76 -1.62 3.93
CA ARG A 270 5.14 -2.88 4.55
C ARG A 270 3.90 -3.53 5.14
N GLY A 271 3.52 -4.68 4.58
CA GLY A 271 2.38 -5.47 5.05
C GLY A 271 2.49 -5.92 6.50
N ASN A 272 1.36 -6.34 7.06
CA ASN A 272 1.23 -6.88 8.41
C ASN A 272 2.23 -8.02 8.69
N ALA A 273 2.44 -8.94 7.74
CA ALA A 273 3.43 -10.02 7.85
C ALA A 273 4.82 -9.49 8.24
N TYR A 274 5.26 -8.41 7.60
CA TYR A 274 6.53 -7.77 7.90
C TYR A 274 6.59 -7.23 9.33
N TYR A 275 5.53 -6.54 9.76
CA TYR A 275 5.45 -6.01 11.13
C TYR A 275 5.39 -7.13 12.18
N PHE A 276 4.76 -8.26 11.90
CA PHE A 276 4.74 -9.41 12.82
C PHE A 276 6.12 -10.00 13.04
N ASP A 277 6.89 -10.19 11.97
CA ASP A 277 8.28 -10.66 12.06
C ASP A 277 9.12 -9.70 12.92
N MET A 278 8.96 -8.38 12.72
CA MET A 278 9.67 -7.36 13.51
C MET A 278 9.32 -7.38 15.00
N PHE A 279 8.06 -7.65 15.34
CA PHE A 279 7.63 -7.77 16.73
C PHE A 279 8.00 -9.14 17.34
N ASN A 280 8.81 -9.94 16.63
CA ASN A 280 9.18 -11.30 17.02
C ASN A 280 7.96 -12.15 17.38
N ARG A 281 6.85 -11.94 16.66
CA ARG A 281 5.62 -12.69 16.87
C ARG A 281 5.54 -13.77 15.81
N THR A 282 5.24 -15.00 16.23
CA THR A 282 4.96 -16.07 15.29
C THR A 282 3.66 -15.74 14.56
N PHE A 283 3.76 -15.42 13.27
CA PHE A 283 2.61 -15.35 12.39
C PHE A 283 1.89 -16.70 12.41
N ILE A 284 0.57 -16.72 12.61
CA ILE A 284 -0.19 -17.95 12.43
C ILE A 284 -0.25 -18.18 10.93
N THR A 285 0.60 -19.08 10.46
CA THR A 285 0.73 -19.36 9.03
C THR A 285 -0.56 -19.97 8.51
N GLY A 286 -1.09 -19.35 7.45
CA GLY A 286 -2.16 -19.91 6.63
C GLY A 286 -1.75 -21.26 6.06
N PRO A 287 -2.70 -22.15 5.71
CA PRO A 287 -2.38 -23.23 4.79
C PRO A 287 -1.79 -22.59 3.53
N ARG A 288 -0.55 -22.93 3.20
CA ARG A 288 0.01 -22.61 1.89
C ARG A 288 -0.86 -23.32 0.88
N ILE A 289 -1.55 -22.55 0.03
CA ILE A 289 -2.25 -23.12 -1.10
C ILE A 289 -1.22 -23.18 -2.21
N GLU A 290 -0.68 -24.37 -2.44
CA GLU A 290 0.17 -24.62 -3.60
C GLU A 290 -0.60 -24.30 -4.88
N ASN A 291 0.08 -23.79 -5.90
CA ASN A 291 -0.55 -23.51 -7.17
C ASN A 291 -0.99 -24.82 -7.83
N GLN A 292 -2.28 -25.15 -7.71
CA GLN A 292 -2.78 -26.45 -8.17
C GLN A 292 -2.85 -26.55 -9.69
N ASP A 293 -2.98 -25.44 -10.43
CA ASP A 293 -2.91 -25.42 -11.90
C ASP A 293 -2.59 -24.01 -12.40
N ILE A 294 -1.35 -23.75 -12.83
CA ILE A 294 -1.06 -22.53 -13.59
C ILE A 294 -1.69 -22.72 -14.97
N LYS A 295 -2.74 -21.96 -15.30
CA LYS A 295 -3.23 -21.90 -16.68
C LYS A 295 -2.14 -21.30 -17.57
N ARG A 296 -1.36 -22.15 -18.24
CA ARG A 296 -0.23 -21.73 -19.07
C ARG A 296 -0.72 -21.31 -20.46
N ALA A 297 -0.49 -20.05 -20.82
CA ALA A 297 -0.58 -19.63 -22.21
C ALA A 297 0.61 -20.20 -23.00
N SER A 298 0.41 -20.45 -24.31
CA SER A 298 1.51 -20.85 -25.19
C SER A 298 2.65 -19.83 -25.13
N GLY A 299 3.90 -20.30 -25.03
CA GLY A 299 5.10 -19.45 -24.96
C GLY A 299 5.43 -18.88 -23.57
N PHE A 300 4.57 -19.05 -22.57
CA PHE A 300 4.87 -18.68 -21.19
C PHE A 300 5.86 -19.65 -20.55
N SER A 301 6.93 -19.12 -19.94
CA SER A 301 7.89 -19.90 -19.13
C SER A 301 7.81 -19.49 -17.66
N GLN A 302 7.39 -20.43 -16.79
CA GLN A 302 7.31 -20.21 -15.35
C GLN A 302 8.70 -19.92 -14.74
N VAL A 303 9.72 -20.71 -15.12
CA VAL A 303 11.09 -20.52 -14.61
C VAL A 303 11.63 -19.16 -15.01
N PHE A 304 11.40 -18.74 -16.25
CA PHE A 304 11.81 -17.43 -16.71
C PHE A 304 11.05 -16.33 -15.96
N ALA A 305 9.73 -16.47 -15.81
CA ALA A 305 8.90 -15.54 -15.04
C ALA A 305 9.38 -15.40 -13.59
N HIS A 306 9.75 -16.49 -12.91
CA HIS A 306 10.35 -16.46 -11.58
C HIS A 306 11.63 -15.61 -11.55
N ASN A 307 12.58 -15.84 -12.47
CA ASN A 307 13.78 -15.01 -12.57
C ASN A 307 13.46 -13.53 -12.83
N LEU A 308 12.47 -13.24 -13.67
CA LEU A 308 12.05 -11.86 -13.94
C LEU A 308 11.50 -11.16 -12.68
N THR A 309 10.75 -11.86 -11.81
CA THR A 309 10.29 -11.27 -10.54
C THR A 309 11.42 -10.95 -9.57
N GLN A 310 12.49 -11.75 -9.59
CA GLN A 310 13.70 -11.47 -8.82
C GLN A 310 14.41 -10.21 -9.35
N LEU A 311 14.56 -10.04 -10.66
CA LEU A 311 15.14 -8.82 -11.25
C LEU A 311 14.32 -7.56 -10.95
N ILE A 312 12.99 -7.67 -10.97
CA ILE A 312 12.11 -6.57 -10.55
C ILE A 312 12.35 -6.25 -9.07
N SER A 313 12.46 -7.26 -8.21
CA SER A 313 12.77 -7.06 -6.79
C SER A 313 14.12 -6.36 -6.58
N SER A 314 15.15 -6.72 -7.36
CA SER A 314 16.43 -5.99 -7.40
C SER A 314 16.25 -4.53 -7.80
N THR A 315 15.35 -4.26 -8.76
CA THR A 315 15.10 -2.90 -9.27
C THR A 315 14.50 -2.01 -8.19
N TYR A 316 13.55 -2.56 -7.43
CA TYR A 316 13.04 -1.87 -6.25
C TYR A 316 14.13 -1.65 -5.19
N LEU A 317 14.92 -2.69 -4.88
CA LEU A 317 16.02 -2.60 -3.92
C LEU A 317 16.98 -1.47 -4.28
N PHE A 318 17.37 -1.33 -5.55
CA PHE A 318 18.22 -0.23 -6.00
C PHE A 318 17.55 1.14 -5.92
N SER A 319 16.25 1.23 -6.19
CA SER A 319 15.53 2.49 -6.10
C SER A 319 15.46 2.98 -4.64
N GLN A 320 15.26 2.06 -3.71
CA GLN A 320 15.09 2.37 -2.29
C GLN A 320 16.42 2.45 -1.53
N HIS A 321 17.39 1.67 -1.99
CA HIS A 321 18.68 1.49 -1.37
C HIS A 321 19.79 1.42 -2.44
N PRO A 322 20.15 2.55 -3.07
CA PRO A 322 21.17 2.57 -4.12
C PRO A 322 22.52 1.95 -3.72
N GLN A 323 22.82 1.94 -2.42
CA GLN A 323 24.02 1.38 -1.79
C GLN A 323 23.95 -0.12 -1.50
N ALA A 324 22.77 -0.76 -1.54
CA ALA A 324 22.60 -2.14 -1.09
C ALA A 324 23.18 -3.21 -2.05
N GLY A 325 23.68 -2.81 -3.22
CA GLY A 325 24.16 -3.74 -4.24
C GLY A 325 23.05 -4.61 -4.84
N PRO A 326 23.27 -5.20 -6.03
CA PRO A 326 22.30 -6.10 -6.63
C PRO A 326 22.29 -7.46 -5.91
N ILE A 327 21.11 -7.92 -5.51
CA ILE A 327 20.84 -9.37 -5.40
C ILE A 327 20.28 -9.76 -6.77
N LEU A 328 20.79 -10.80 -7.44
CA LEU A 328 20.36 -11.23 -8.78
C LEU A 328 20.22 -12.75 -8.86
N PRO A 329 19.28 -13.27 -9.68
CA PRO A 329 19.29 -14.67 -10.08
C PRO A 329 20.62 -15.03 -10.74
N GLY A 330 21.04 -16.29 -10.61
CA GLY A 330 22.23 -16.81 -11.27
C GLY A 330 22.16 -16.63 -12.80
N GLY A 331 23.26 -16.16 -13.40
CA GLY A 331 23.36 -15.94 -14.85
C GLY A 331 22.75 -14.62 -15.33
N TYR A 332 22.43 -13.69 -14.43
CA TYR A 332 21.99 -12.33 -14.78
C TYR A 332 22.94 -11.28 -14.23
N GLU A 333 23.13 -10.21 -15.01
CA GLU A 333 23.97 -9.08 -14.65
C GLU A 333 23.22 -7.77 -14.87
N ALA A 334 23.48 -6.76 -14.02
CA ALA A 334 22.94 -5.42 -14.21
C ALA A 334 23.83 -4.65 -15.19
N LEU A 335 23.25 -4.12 -16.26
CA LEU A 335 23.99 -3.28 -17.20
C LEU A 335 24.37 -1.95 -16.49
N PRO A 336 25.67 -1.58 -16.41
CA PRO A 336 26.10 -0.40 -15.63
C PRO A 336 25.42 0.91 -16.08
N THR A 337 25.29 1.09 -17.39
CA THR A 337 24.64 2.21 -18.09
C THR A 337 23.15 1.98 -18.35
N GLY A 338 22.59 0.89 -17.82
CA GLY A 338 21.21 0.48 -18.04
C GLY A 338 20.20 1.09 -17.06
N LYS A 339 20.54 2.16 -16.33
CA LYS A 339 19.61 2.80 -15.40
C LYS A 339 18.56 3.62 -16.15
N ILE A 340 17.32 3.56 -15.66
CA ILE A 340 16.22 4.37 -16.17
C ILE A 340 15.78 5.29 -15.05
N GLU A 341 16.26 6.52 -15.13
CA GLU A 341 15.99 7.57 -14.18
C GLU A 341 15.09 8.62 -14.82
N PHE A 342 14.08 9.07 -14.09
CA PHE A 342 13.21 10.16 -14.50
C PHE A 342 12.94 11.07 -13.30
N ASN A 343 13.20 12.37 -13.46
CA ASN A 343 13.15 13.38 -12.39
C ASN A 343 13.90 12.94 -11.11
N GLY A 344 15.14 12.46 -11.27
CA GLY A 344 16.00 12.03 -10.16
C GLY A 344 15.57 10.73 -9.48
N THR A 345 14.53 10.07 -9.99
CA THR A 345 13.98 8.82 -9.44
C THR A 345 14.36 7.64 -10.33
N LEU A 346 14.92 6.57 -9.76
CA LEU A 346 15.19 5.32 -10.48
C LEU A 346 13.89 4.51 -10.63
N TRP A 347 13.40 4.38 -11.86
CA TRP A 347 12.19 3.63 -12.21
C TRP A 347 12.47 2.23 -12.73
N GLY A 348 13.64 2.04 -13.32
CA GLY A 348 13.93 0.81 -14.04
C GLY A 348 15.40 0.54 -14.25
N ARG A 349 15.68 -0.67 -14.71
CA ARG A 349 17.03 -1.08 -15.08
C ARG A 349 17.02 -2.06 -16.23
N ILE A 350 18.12 -2.09 -16.97
CA ILE A 350 18.39 -3.14 -17.95
C ILE A 350 19.34 -4.16 -17.34
N TYR A 351 18.94 -5.42 -17.44
CA TYR A 351 19.75 -6.58 -17.11
C TYR A 351 20.08 -7.35 -18.38
N THR A 352 21.12 -8.18 -18.31
CA THR A 352 21.46 -9.14 -19.36
C THR A 352 21.48 -10.55 -18.77
N ASN A 353 20.97 -11.53 -19.51
CA ASN A 353 21.15 -12.94 -19.15
C ASN A 353 22.49 -13.48 -19.70
N ALA A 354 22.80 -14.74 -19.42
CA ALA A 354 24.01 -15.42 -19.90
C ALA A 354 24.16 -15.46 -21.45
N ASN A 355 23.08 -15.27 -22.20
CA ASN A 355 23.11 -15.20 -23.66
C ASN A 355 23.30 -13.78 -24.20
N GLY A 356 23.36 -12.78 -23.32
CA GLY A 356 23.42 -11.36 -23.69
C GLY A 356 22.07 -10.76 -24.09
N ASP A 357 20.95 -11.46 -23.87
CA ASP A 357 19.62 -10.89 -24.13
C ASP A 357 19.33 -9.78 -23.12
N ALA A 358 18.84 -8.63 -23.62
CA ALA A 358 18.48 -7.50 -22.76
C ALA A 358 17.08 -7.68 -22.14
N ILE A 359 16.99 -7.46 -20.84
CA ILE A 359 15.75 -7.45 -20.06
C ILE A 359 15.58 -6.07 -19.45
N LEU A 360 14.54 -5.35 -19.87
CA LEU A 360 14.13 -4.09 -19.28
C LEU A 360 13.15 -4.36 -18.13
N THR A 361 13.54 -4.01 -16.91
CA THR A 361 12.68 -4.04 -15.73
C THR A 361 12.16 -2.64 -15.38
N LEU A 362 10.89 -2.53 -15.00
CA LEU A 362 10.35 -1.37 -14.27
C LEU A 362 9.77 -1.80 -12.91
N ARG A 363 10.07 -1.03 -11.87
CA ARG A 363 9.38 -1.15 -10.57
C ARG A 363 8.00 -0.50 -10.63
N GLY A 364 7.14 -0.86 -9.69
CA GLY A 364 5.93 -0.11 -9.35
C GLY A 364 6.20 1.03 -8.38
N THR A 365 5.14 1.59 -7.79
CA THR A 365 5.26 2.72 -6.85
C THR A 365 5.90 2.31 -5.53
N THR A 366 6.72 3.20 -4.96
CA THR A 366 7.42 2.99 -3.68
C THR A 366 7.07 4.01 -2.60
N THR A 367 6.45 5.13 -2.95
CA THR A 367 6.05 6.18 -1.99
C THR A 367 4.55 6.44 -2.05
N TRP A 368 3.98 6.96 -0.96
CA TRP A 368 2.56 7.34 -0.91
C TRP A 368 2.21 8.33 -2.00
N GLU A 369 3.08 9.31 -2.25
CA GLU A 369 2.90 10.29 -3.32
C GLU A 369 2.84 9.66 -4.71
N GLU A 370 3.76 8.74 -5.02
CA GLU A 370 3.74 8.01 -6.29
C GLU A 370 2.44 7.20 -6.44
N PHE A 371 2.03 6.48 -5.40
CA PHE A 371 0.78 5.73 -5.45
C PHE A 371 -0.42 6.64 -5.67
N LYS A 372 -0.55 7.70 -4.87
CA LYS A 372 -1.68 8.64 -4.89
C LYS A 372 -1.85 9.29 -6.27
N LEU A 373 -0.74 9.75 -6.85
CA LEU A 373 -0.75 10.54 -8.09
C LEU A 373 -0.67 9.71 -9.36
N ILE A 374 -0.28 8.43 -9.26
CA ILE A 374 -0.04 7.56 -10.42
C ILE A 374 -0.92 6.32 -10.37
N THR A 375 -0.72 5.43 -9.41
CA THR A 375 -1.44 4.15 -9.36
C THR A 375 -2.92 4.35 -9.08
N SER A 376 -3.29 5.23 -8.13
CA SER A 376 -4.69 5.49 -7.81
C SER A 376 -5.37 6.52 -8.69
N ASN A 377 -4.64 7.25 -9.53
CA ASN A 377 -5.24 8.17 -10.49
C ASN A 377 -5.84 7.42 -11.70
N SER A 378 -6.88 6.63 -11.43
CA SER A 378 -7.60 5.77 -12.38
C SER A 378 -8.70 6.52 -13.13
N GLU A 379 -8.61 7.85 -13.23
CA GLU A 379 -9.43 8.59 -14.18
C GLU A 379 -9.07 8.17 -15.61
N LEU A 380 -10.06 8.28 -16.51
CA LEU A 380 -9.86 8.02 -17.92
C LEU A 380 -9.30 9.27 -18.61
N ALA A 381 -8.14 9.12 -19.23
CA ALA A 381 -7.55 10.12 -20.10
C ALA A 381 -7.63 9.67 -21.56
N THR A 382 -7.88 10.62 -22.45
CA THR A 382 -7.97 10.36 -23.89
C THR A 382 -6.61 9.95 -24.44
N TYR A 383 -6.59 8.87 -25.22
CA TYR A 383 -5.42 8.38 -25.92
C TYR A 383 -5.75 8.17 -27.39
N GLN A 384 -4.97 8.82 -28.26
CA GLN A 384 -5.20 8.77 -29.69
C GLN A 384 -4.34 7.67 -30.33
N LEU A 385 -5.02 6.64 -30.82
CA LEU A 385 -4.48 5.66 -31.78
C LEU A 385 -5.12 5.94 -33.15
N ALA A 386 -5.33 4.88 -33.95
CA ALA A 386 -6.20 4.93 -35.13
C ALA A 386 -7.66 5.31 -34.76
N THR A 387 -8.10 4.95 -33.55
CA THR A 387 -9.34 5.39 -32.91
C THR A 387 -9.02 6.14 -31.62
N THR A 388 -9.97 6.96 -31.17
CA THR A 388 -9.88 7.61 -29.86
C THR A 388 -10.25 6.61 -28.78
N GLU A 389 -9.30 6.31 -27.91
CA GLU A 389 -9.45 5.39 -26.79
C GLU A 389 -9.26 6.11 -25.46
N HIS A 390 -9.50 5.41 -24.36
CA HIS A 390 -9.27 5.92 -23.01
C HIS A 390 -8.36 5.00 -22.22
N VAL A 391 -7.40 5.61 -21.53
CA VAL A 391 -6.39 4.92 -20.71
C VAL A 391 -6.33 5.54 -19.31
N HIS A 392 -5.65 4.85 -18.40
CA HIS A 392 -5.40 5.29 -17.04
C HIS A 392 -4.62 6.60 -17.01
N LYS A 393 -5.17 7.64 -16.38
CA LYS A 393 -4.61 8.99 -16.38
C LYS A 393 -3.27 9.07 -15.68
N GLY A 394 -3.13 8.46 -14.50
CA GLY A 394 -1.85 8.43 -13.78
C GLY A 394 -0.72 7.78 -14.58
N LEU A 395 -0.99 6.63 -15.22
CA LEU A 395 -0.11 5.99 -16.19
C LEU A 395 0.30 6.96 -17.32
N GLN A 396 -0.68 7.58 -17.98
CA GLN A 396 -0.41 8.48 -19.10
C GLN A 396 0.44 9.68 -18.67
N ASN A 397 0.15 10.24 -17.49
CA ASN A 397 0.89 11.35 -16.91
C ASN A 397 2.37 11.02 -16.68
N LEU A 398 2.67 9.85 -16.11
CA LEU A 398 4.06 9.42 -15.93
C LEU A 398 4.73 9.09 -17.27
N PHE A 399 4.00 8.44 -18.18
CA PHE A 399 4.52 8.00 -19.47
C PHE A 399 4.95 9.17 -20.36
N TYR A 400 4.11 10.22 -20.45
CA TYR A 400 4.38 11.41 -21.28
C TYR A 400 4.93 12.61 -20.51
N GLY A 401 5.01 12.55 -19.17
CA GLY A 401 5.54 13.64 -18.34
C GLY A 401 4.58 14.82 -18.23
N THR A 402 3.27 14.56 -18.14
CA THR A 402 2.21 15.57 -18.04
C THR A 402 1.61 15.70 -16.63
N GLY A 403 2.13 14.95 -15.66
CA GLY A 403 1.67 14.98 -14.26
C GLY A 403 2.33 16.07 -13.42
N SER A 404 1.77 16.34 -12.24
CA SER A 404 2.33 17.30 -11.26
C SER A 404 3.65 16.81 -10.66
N LEU A 405 3.69 15.55 -10.21
CA LEU A 405 4.89 14.91 -9.63
C LEU A 405 6.02 14.76 -10.67
N TYR A 406 5.62 14.52 -11.90
CA TYR A 406 6.47 14.02 -12.97
C TYR A 406 6.17 14.82 -14.23
N HIS A 407 6.82 15.97 -14.34
CA HIS A 407 6.77 16.85 -15.51
C HIS A 407 8.11 16.86 -16.23
N GLY A 408 8.08 16.93 -17.56
CA GLY A 408 9.27 17.00 -18.40
C GLY A 408 9.02 16.50 -19.81
N THR A 409 9.77 17.02 -20.78
CA THR A 409 9.55 16.72 -22.20
C THR A 409 9.67 15.22 -22.51
N GLY A 410 8.53 14.60 -22.78
CA GLY A 410 8.36 13.21 -23.22
C GLY A 410 8.49 12.13 -22.14
N GLY A 411 8.45 12.51 -20.86
CA GLY A 411 8.19 11.62 -19.73
C GLY A 411 9.16 10.44 -19.56
N LEU A 412 8.69 9.43 -18.82
CA LEU A 412 9.43 8.20 -18.60
C LEU A 412 9.70 7.43 -19.92
N LYS A 413 8.84 7.57 -20.93
CA LYS A 413 9.05 7.00 -22.27
C LYS A 413 10.40 7.44 -22.85
N ASN A 414 10.70 8.74 -22.82
CA ASN A 414 11.96 9.25 -23.37
C ASN A 414 13.18 8.73 -22.61
N ALA A 415 13.09 8.60 -21.29
CA ALA A 415 14.15 8.02 -20.48
C ALA A 415 14.41 6.56 -20.88
N ILE A 416 13.36 5.74 -21.03
CA ILE A 416 13.46 4.36 -21.50
C ILE A 416 14.11 4.29 -22.88
N MET A 417 13.59 5.04 -23.86
CA MET A 417 14.08 4.99 -25.24
C MET A 417 15.53 5.47 -25.36
N SER A 418 15.90 6.51 -24.62
CA SER A 418 17.27 7.02 -24.57
C SER A 418 18.21 5.98 -23.97
N THR A 419 17.84 5.33 -22.86
CA THR A 419 18.66 4.28 -22.25
C THR A 419 18.82 3.09 -23.20
N LEU A 420 17.76 2.63 -23.87
CA LEU A 420 17.85 1.53 -24.84
C LEU A 420 18.77 1.88 -26.02
N SER A 421 18.60 3.07 -26.61
CA SER A 421 19.42 3.54 -27.72
C SER A 421 20.89 3.71 -27.34
N ASN A 422 21.18 4.33 -26.19
CA ASN A 422 22.55 4.55 -25.71
C ASN A 422 23.31 3.24 -25.45
N ASN A 423 22.58 2.15 -25.21
CA ASN A 423 23.14 0.82 -25.01
C ASN A 423 23.07 -0.06 -26.27
N ASN A 424 22.70 0.49 -27.44
CA ASN A 424 22.55 -0.22 -28.71
C ASN A 424 21.60 -1.43 -28.65
N ILE A 425 20.56 -1.35 -27.82
CA ILE A 425 19.60 -2.44 -27.64
C ILE A 425 18.53 -2.35 -28.73
N THR A 426 18.50 -3.37 -29.58
CA THR A 426 17.51 -3.52 -30.67
C THR A 426 16.53 -4.67 -30.45
N LYS A 427 16.79 -5.52 -29.44
CA LYS A 427 15.91 -6.61 -29.02
C LYS A 427 15.81 -6.60 -27.50
N VAL A 428 14.60 -6.65 -26.97
CA VAL A 428 14.38 -6.54 -25.53
C VAL A 428 13.20 -7.38 -25.07
N THR A 429 13.35 -8.00 -23.90
CA THR A 429 12.23 -8.51 -23.11
C THR A 429 11.84 -7.46 -22.07
N LEU A 430 10.54 -7.15 -21.99
CA LEU A 430 10.01 -6.18 -21.05
C LEU A 430 9.44 -6.91 -19.83
N THR A 431 9.72 -6.42 -18.63
CA THR A 431 9.13 -6.96 -17.42
C THR A 431 8.86 -5.91 -16.34
N GLY A 432 7.74 -6.01 -15.63
CA GLY A 432 7.44 -5.04 -14.59
C GLY A 432 6.35 -5.48 -13.63
N HIS A 433 6.27 -4.76 -12.52
CA HIS A 433 5.31 -4.99 -11.45
C HIS A 433 4.40 -3.78 -11.26
N ASP A 434 3.15 -3.97 -10.83
CA ASP A 434 2.22 -2.87 -10.50
C ASP A 434 2.10 -1.85 -11.68
N ILE A 435 2.25 -0.55 -11.44
CA ILE A 435 2.25 0.47 -12.48
C ILE A 435 3.43 0.30 -13.45
N GLY A 436 4.57 -0.25 -13.02
CA GLY A 436 5.72 -0.55 -13.88
C GLY A 436 5.40 -1.59 -14.95
N GLY A 437 4.65 -2.64 -14.59
CA GLY A 437 4.14 -3.62 -15.56
C GLY A 437 3.13 -2.97 -16.51
N THR A 438 2.25 -2.13 -15.97
CA THR A 438 1.24 -1.38 -16.74
C THR A 438 1.90 -0.46 -17.79
N LEU A 439 2.96 0.26 -17.41
CA LEU A 439 3.78 1.11 -18.28
C LEU A 439 4.43 0.32 -19.40
N LEU A 440 4.95 -0.88 -19.13
CA LEU A 440 5.61 -1.70 -20.15
C LEU A 440 4.63 -2.36 -21.12
N ASN A 441 3.43 -2.72 -20.65
CA ASN A 441 2.36 -3.09 -21.56
C ASN A 441 2.04 -1.90 -22.50
N PHE A 442 1.87 -0.70 -21.94
CA PHE A 442 1.55 0.48 -22.73
C PHE A 442 2.67 0.85 -23.72
N LEU A 443 3.94 0.77 -23.29
CA LEU A 443 5.12 0.94 -24.14
C LEU A 443 5.15 -0.07 -25.28
N ALA A 444 4.86 -1.35 -25.01
CA ALA A 444 4.86 -2.38 -26.04
C ALA A 444 3.84 -2.08 -27.16
N LEU A 445 2.65 -1.58 -26.78
CA LEU A 445 1.65 -1.14 -27.75
C LEU A 445 2.12 0.07 -28.54
N ASP A 446 2.62 1.10 -27.86
CA ASP A 446 3.14 2.31 -28.48
C ASP A 446 4.24 1.99 -29.51
N LEU A 447 5.22 1.15 -29.15
CA LEU A 447 6.28 0.67 -30.05
C LEU A 447 5.73 -0.11 -31.25
N ALA A 448 4.72 -0.95 -31.04
CA ALA A 448 4.09 -1.71 -32.13
C ALA A 448 3.41 -0.81 -33.19
N PHE A 449 3.11 0.46 -32.85
CA PHE A 449 2.60 1.46 -33.78
C PHE A 449 3.65 2.45 -34.27
N SER A 450 4.66 2.78 -33.46
CA SER A 450 5.56 3.91 -33.73
C SER A 450 6.98 3.56 -34.18
N ASP A 451 7.49 2.36 -33.91
CA ASP A 451 8.91 2.06 -34.08
C ASP A 451 9.17 0.66 -34.65
N ALA A 452 9.70 0.60 -35.88
CA ALA A 452 10.06 -0.65 -36.54
C ALA A 452 11.46 -1.18 -36.16
N THR A 453 12.25 -0.43 -35.38
CA THR A 453 13.67 -0.72 -35.13
C THR A 453 13.92 -1.47 -33.82
N LEU A 454 13.07 -1.25 -32.80
CA LEU A 454 13.14 -1.98 -31.53
C LEU A 454 12.20 -3.19 -31.52
N ASN A 455 12.76 -4.38 -31.44
CA ASN A 455 11.99 -5.62 -31.37
C ASN A 455 11.69 -6.02 -29.93
N VAL A 456 10.44 -5.83 -29.50
CA VAL A 456 9.92 -6.40 -28.25
C VAL A 456 9.68 -7.90 -28.45
N GLN A 457 10.53 -8.71 -27.80
CA GLN A 457 10.49 -10.18 -27.87
C GLN A 457 9.30 -10.73 -27.09
N SER A 458 9.17 -10.31 -25.84
CA SER A 458 8.08 -10.70 -24.93
C SER A 458 7.90 -9.65 -23.84
N VAL A 459 6.73 -9.66 -23.21
CA VAL A 459 6.38 -8.80 -22.08
C VAL A 459 5.82 -9.68 -20.97
N TYR A 460 6.42 -9.63 -19.77
CA TYR A 460 5.96 -10.34 -18.59
C TYR A 460 5.60 -9.32 -17.52
N THR A 461 4.33 -9.26 -17.12
CA THR A 461 3.90 -8.26 -16.11
C THR A 461 3.25 -8.94 -14.94
N PHE A 462 3.62 -8.53 -13.72
CA PHE A 462 3.18 -9.13 -12.46
C PHE A 462 2.32 -8.14 -11.70
N GLY A 463 1.07 -8.49 -11.41
CA GLY A 463 0.16 -7.57 -10.71
C GLY A 463 -0.12 -6.27 -11.47
N ALA A 464 0.12 -6.22 -12.78
CA ALA A 464 -0.15 -4.99 -13.53
C ALA A 464 -1.63 -4.63 -13.49
N ILE A 465 -1.92 -3.36 -13.15
CA ILE A 465 -3.27 -2.82 -13.24
C ILE A 465 -3.70 -2.73 -14.72
N PRO A 466 -4.99 -2.85 -15.02
CA PRO A 466 -5.51 -2.60 -16.36
C PRO A 466 -5.15 -1.21 -16.91
N ILE A 467 -4.87 -1.14 -18.21
CA ILE A 467 -4.45 0.13 -18.86
C ILE A 467 -5.64 1.00 -19.24
N GLY A 468 -6.72 0.43 -19.76
CA GLY A 468 -7.79 1.21 -20.37
C GLY A 468 -9.08 0.43 -20.56
N GLY A 469 -10.01 1.07 -21.26
CA GLY A 469 -11.33 0.51 -21.54
C GLY A 469 -11.34 -0.67 -22.52
N MET A 470 -12.53 -1.17 -22.82
CA MET A 470 -12.73 -2.33 -23.71
C MET A 470 -12.14 -2.11 -25.12
N GLY A 471 -12.29 -0.91 -25.70
CA GLY A 471 -11.76 -0.58 -27.03
C GLY A 471 -10.23 -0.68 -27.07
N PHE A 472 -9.57 -0.01 -26.12
CA PHE A 472 -8.12 -0.12 -25.91
C PHE A 472 -7.66 -1.59 -25.78
N ALA A 473 -8.32 -2.37 -24.90
CA ALA A 473 -7.95 -3.76 -24.68
C ALA A 473 -8.14 -4.63 -25.94
N GLY A 474 -9.18 -4.36 -26.73
CA GLY A 474 -9.41 -5.01 -28.02
C GLY A 474 -8.26 -4.76 -29.01
N ILE A 475 -7.84 -3.50 -29.17
CA ILE A 475 -6.72 -3.12 -30.03
C ILE A 475 -5.42 -3.77 -29.55
N PHE A 476 -5.15 -3.69 -28.25
CA PHE A 476 -3.97 -4.29 -27.64
C PHE A 476 -3.90 -5.79 -27.92
N ASN A 477 -4.97 -6.51 -27.60
CA ASN A 477 -4.99 -7.98 -27.71
C ASN A 477 -4.91 -8.43 -29.16
N HIS A 478 -5.50 -7.69 -30.10
CA HIS A 478 -5.36 -7.98 -31.51
C HIS A 478 -3.91 -7.85 -32.01
N LYS A 479 -3.10 -6.97 -31.41
CA LYS A 479 -1.71 -6.72 -31.83
C LYS A 479 -0.68 -7.55 -31.07
N LEU A 480 -0.86 -7.75 -29.77
CA LEU A 480 0.21 -8.18 -28.86
C LEU A 480 -0.12 -9.36 -27.94
N LYS A 481 -1.31 -9.96 -28.03
CA LYS A 481 -1.74 -11.00 -27.07
C LYS A 481 -0.75 -12.16 -26.93
N ASP A 482 -0.12 -12.58 -28.03
CA ASP A 482 0.81 -13.73 -28.04
C ASP A 482 2.23 -13.38 -27.57
N LYS A 483 2.50 -12.09 -27.29
CA LYS A 483 3.79 -11.61 -26.76
C LYS A 483 3.70 -11.14 -25.31
N VAL A 484 2.49 -10.92 -24.79
CA VAL A 484 2.26 -10.30 -23.48
C VAL A 484 1.66 -11.32 -22.53
N TYR A 485 2.36 -11.59 -21.44
CA TYR A 485 1.95 -12.51 -20.38
C TYR A 485 1.64 -11.70 -19.12
N SER A 486 0.35 -11.48 -18.88
CA SER A 486 -0.12 -10.76 -17.70
C SER A 486 -0.39 -11.72 -16.55
N VAL A 487 0.61 -11.85 -15.69
CA VAL A 487 0.64 -12.67 -14.49
C VAL A 487 -0.10 -11.98 -13.35
N ARG A 488 -1.11 -12.65 -12.79
CA ARG A 488 -1.95 -12.11 -11.72
C ARG A 488 -2.34 -13.16 -10.70
N ARG A 489 -2.46 -12.74 -9.46
CA ARG A 489 -3.02 -13.55 -8.37
C ARG A 489 -4.50 -13.22 -8.23
N ILE A 490 -5.36 -14.22 -8.05
CA ILE A 490 -6.81 -13.98 -7.93
C ILE A 490 -7.19 -13.11 -6.73
N TYR A 491 -6.34 -13.10 -5.69
CA TYR A 491 -6.56 -12.35 -4.46
C TYR A 491 -5.88 -10.97 -4.46
N ASP A 492 -5.08 -10.64 -5.48
CA ASP A 492 -4.39 -9.34 -5.59
C ASP A 492 -5.41 -8.20 -5.69
N ARG A 493 -5.52 -7.43 -4.62
CA ARG A 493 -6.53 -6.39 -4.46
C ARG A 493 -6.26 -5.18 -5.33
N ILE A 494 -5.03 -4.94 -5.74
CA ILE A 494 -4.69 -3.79 -6.57
C ILE A 494 -5.00 -4.13 -8.02
N SER A 495 -4.45 -5.22 -8.55
CA SER A 495 -4.63 -5.56 -9.96
C SER A 495 -6.06 -5.96 -10.31
N MET A 496 -6.80 -6.57 -9.37
CA MET A 496 -8.17 -7.04 -9.61
C MET A 496 -9.24 -5.96 -9.37
N SER A 497 -8.96 -4.92 -8.59
CA SER A 497 -9.95 -3.89 -8.22
C SER A 497 -10.52 -3.14 -9.41
N LEU A 498 -9.66 -2.65 -10.32
CA LEU A 498 -10.13 -1.97 -11.53
C LEU A 498 -10.86 -2.93 -12.47
N ILE A 499 -10.53 -4.22 -12.48
CA ILE A 499 -11.18 -5.21 -13.35
C ILE A 499 -12.63 -5.46 -12.93
N TYR A 500 -12.89 -5.56 -11.63
CA TYR A 500 -14.22 -5.90 -11.11
C TYR A 500 -15.07 -4.68 -10.78
N GLY A 501 -14.45 -3.56 -10.43
CA GLY A 501 -15.16 -2.37 -9.96
C GLY A 501 -15.35 -1.26 -10.98
N THR A 502 -14.75 -1.36 -12.17
CA THR A 502 -14.72 -0.24 -13.14
C THR A 502 -14.78 -0.73 -14.61
N ASN A 503 -14.73 0.18 -15.58
CA ASN A 503 -14.76 -0.12 -17.02
C ASN A 503 -13.38 -0.48 -17.61
N TYR A 504 -12.42 -0.86 -16.77
CA TYR A 504 -11.08 -1.21 -17.22
C TYR A 504 -10.98 -2.70 -17.56
N HIS A 505 -10.32 -3.00 -18.68
CA HIS A 505 -10.22 -4.35 -19.20
C HIS A 505 -8.78 -4.88 -19.20
N PRO A 506 -8.60 -6.19 -18.92
CA PRO A 506 -7.30 -6.81 -18.95
C PRO A 506 -6.76 -6.95 -20.37
N VAL A 507 -5.43 -6.97 -20.48
CA VAL A 507 -4.71 -7.11 -21.74
C VAL A 507 -3.73 -8.27 -21.69
N GLY A 508 -3.27 -8.73 -22.85
CA GLY A 508 -2.36 -9.87 -22.99
C GLY A 508 -3.00 -11.22 -22.70
N SER A 509 -2.17 -12.25 -22.75
CA SER A 509 -2.49 -13.59 -22.28
C SER A 509 -2.47 -13.62 -20.75
N ALA A 510 -3.62 -13.88 -20.13
CA ALA A 510 -3.74 -13.97 -18.68
C ALA A 510 -3.07 -15.25 -18.15
N ILE A 511 -2.19 -15.09 -17.17
CA ILE A 511 -1.62 -16.19 -16.38
C ILE A 511 -2.10 -15.99 -14.95
N ILE A 512 -3.04 -16.84 -14.50
CA ILE A 512 -3.73 -16.66 -13.22
C ILE A 512 -3.20 -17.66 -12.19
N PHE A 513 -2.91 -17.15 -11.00
CA PHE A 513 -2.46 -17.90 -9.83
C PHE A 513 -3.53 -17.89 -8.75
N GLU A 514 -3.89 -19.07 -8.28
CA GLU A 514 -4.82 -19.27 -7.17
C GLU A 514 -4.11 -19.57 -5.84
N GLY A 515 -2.79 -19.77 -5.90
CA GLY A 515 -1.97 -20.06 -4.74
C GLY A 515 -1.88 -18.91 -3.75
N GLN A 516 -1.63 -19.28 -2.50
CA GLN A 516 -1.57 -18.39 -1.35
C GLN A 516 -0.30 -18.69 -0.54
N LEU A 517 0.41 -17.65 -0.14
CA LEU A 517 1.54 -17.76 0.77
C LEU A 517 1.08 -18.18 2.17
N ALA A 518 1.99 -18.84 2.90
CA ALA A 518 1.79 -19.10 4.33
C ALA A 518 1.67 -17.79 5.14
N GLN A 519 2.37 -16.74 4.68
CA GLN A 519 2.30 -15.39 5.22
C GLN A 519 1.91 -14.43 4.09
N GLU A 520 0.65 -13.99 4.09
CA GLU A 520 0.16 -13.01 3.13
C GLU A 520 0.16 -11.60 3.73
N GLU A 521 0.40 -10.64 2.86
CA GLU A 521 0.17 -9.23 3.17
C GLU A 521 -1.24 -8.81 2.73
N ASN A 522 -1.78 -7.78 3.38
CA ASN A 522 -3.18 -7.40 3.28
C ASN A 522 -3.65 -6.98 1.87
N SER A 523 -2.77 -6.69 0.92
CA SER A 523 -3.13 -6.37 -0.46
C SER A 523 -3.01 -7.54 -1.44
N TYR A 524 -2.27 -8.59 -1.08
CA TYR A 524 -1.90 -9.69 -1.97
C TYR A 524 -1.23 -9.24 -3.27
N HIS A 525 -0.64 -8.04 -3.28
CA HIS A 525 -0.05 -7.41 -4.44
C HIS A 525 1.48 -7.42 -4.41
N ALA A 526 2.12 -7.60 -3.25
CA ALA A 526 3.58 -7.47 -3.18
C ALA A 526 4.33 -8.41 -4.14
N ILE A 527 5.40 -7.91 -4.76
CA ILE A 527 6.23 -8.67 -5.71
C ILE A 527 6.76 -9.98 -5.10
N ASN A 528 6.99 -10.00 -3.78
CA ASN A 528 7.41 -11.21 -3.06
C ASN A 528 6.40 -12.36 -3.18
N GLY A 529 5.11 -12.05 -3.22
CA GLY A 529 4.07 -13.05 -3.49
C GLY A 529 4.27 -13.74 -4.83
N TYR A 530 4.60 -12.97 -5.87
CA TYR A 530 4.89 -13.51 -7.19
C TYR A 530 6.19 -14.31 -7.22
N VAL A 531 7.26 -13.83 -6.57
CA VAL A 531 8.53 -14.56 -6.46
C VAL A 531 8.31 -15.97 -5.91
N HIS A 532 7.63 -16.09 -4.76
CA HIS A 532 7.39 -17.37 -4.10
C HIS A 532 6.40 -18.28 -4.83
N LEU A 533 5.35 -17.71 -5.45
CA LEU A 533 4.33 -18.52 -6.14
C LEU A 533 4.80 -19.00 -7.52
N LEU A 534 5.78 -18.33 -8.13
CA LEU A 534 6.37 -18.75 -9.41
C LEU A 534 7.56 -19.70 -9.24
N ASP A 535 8.10 -19.81 -8.03
CA ASP A 535 9.23 -20.69 -7.72
C ASP A 535 8.90 -22.13 -8.17
N PRO A 536 9.69 -22.73 -9.08
CA PRO A 536 9.46 -24.09 -9.54
C PRO A 536 9.94 -25.17 -8.54
N SER A 537 10.60 -24.78 -7.44
CA SER A 537 11.22 -25.71 -6.47
C SER A 537 10.32 -26.15 -5.33
#